data_AF-A0A2M6ZSR7-F1
#
_entry.id   AF-A0A2M6ZSR7-F1
#
_cell.length_a   1.000
_cell.length_b   1.000
_cell.length_c   1.000
_cell.angle_alpha   90.00
_cell.angle_beta   90.00
_cell.angle_gamma   90.00
#
_symmetry.space_group_name_H-M   'P 1'
#
loop_
_entity.id
_entity.type
_entity.pdbx_description
1 polymer ?
#
loop_
_entity_poly.entity_id
_entity_poly.type
_entity_poly.pdbx_seq_one_letter_code
_entity_poly.pdbx_strand_id
1 'polypeptide(L)'
;MAEMKSALERALERAEQLGKLSSEEMQRKKEEEYIPVGEGLAKRYLEHGYRDLLAEGINKYDGEEKAIVTQAVLSTLVQSIELENSELTERALQGILSLRMNERIENMRQGVENILSGYHQTKQERHEVGRAAIERSVRESLHRMRISGSAVGEVNAETGEAWRRIVGELQSEFGARLSELKKSLTEALD
;
A
#
# COMPACT_ATOMS: atom_id res chain seq x y z
N MET A 1 -40.73 40.71 38.43
CA MET A 1 -40.17 41.44 37.28
C MET A 1 -39.19 40.50 36.61
N ALA A 2 -39.48 40.04 35.38
CA ALA A 2 -38.64 39.09 34.67
C ALA A 2 -37.59 39.88 33.87
N GLU A 3 -36.32 39.80 34.29
CA GLU A 3 -35.22 40.37 33.51
C GLU A 3 -35.11 39.61 32.18
N MET A 4 -35.30 40.33 31.07
CA MET A 4 -35.13 39.75 29.74
C MET A 4 -33.65 39.51 29.46
N LYS A 5 -33.24 38.23 29.49
CA LYS A 5 -31.90 37.81 29.06
C LYS A 5 -31.54 38.36 27.69
N SER A 6 -30.33 38.92 27.58
CA SER A 6 -29.79 39.50 26.35
C SER A 6 -29.58 38.44 25.28
N ALA A 7 -29.63 38.83 23.99
CA ALA A 7 -29.34 37.95 22.87
C ALA A 7 -27.94 37.31 22.96
N LEU A 8 -26.96 38.05 23.51
CA LEU A 8 -25.61 37.58 23.79
C LEU A 8 -25.60 36.46 24.84
N GLU A 9 -26.41 36.62 25.89
CA GLU A 9 -26.50 35.71 27.03
C GLU A 9 -27.14 34.38 26.62
N ARG A 10 -28.17 34.44 25.77
CA ARG A 10 -28.78 33.25 25.15
C ARG A 10 -27.84 32.56 24.16
N ALA A 11 -26.97 33.31 23.49
CA ALA A 11 -25.98 32.76 22.57
C ALA A 11 -24.85 32.04 23.32
N LEU A 12 -24.40 32.58 24.45
CA LEU A 12 -23.41 31.94 25.33
C LEU A 12 -23.98 30.69 26.00
N GLU A 13 -25.23 30.73 26.48
CA GLU A 13 -25.92 29.54 27.02
C GLU A 13 -26.04 28.42 25.98
N ARG A 14 -26.34 28.77 24.71
CA ARG A 14 -26.37 27.78 23.62
C ARG A 14 -24.98 27.28 23.23
N ALA A 15 -23.96 28.14 23.29
CA ALA A 15 -22.58 27.74 23.02
C ALA A 15 -22.03 26.80 24.10
N GLU A 16 -22.40 27.00 25.37
CA GLU A 16 -22.08 26.07 26.46
C GLU A 16 -22.88 24.76 26.34
N GLN A 17 -24.16 24.82 25.95
CA GLN A 17 -24.99 23.62 25.68
C GLN A 17 -24.53 22.82 24.47
N LEU A 18 -23.86 23.46 23.50
CA LEU A 18 -23.27 22.79 22.34
C LEU A 18 -22.04 21.95 22.70
N GLY A 19 -21.54 22.04 23.93
CA GLY A 19 -20.49 21.18 24.48
C GLY A 19 -19.13 21.41 23.82
N LYS A 20 -18.06 21.37 24.61
CA LYS A 20 -16.75 21.09 24.03
C LYS A 20 -16.85 19.70 23.39
N LEU A 21 -16.35 19.55 22.15
CA LEU A 21 -16.25 18.25 21.49
C LEU A 21 -15.75 17.21 22.51
N SER A 22 -16.39 16.04 22.53
CA SER A 22 -15.92 14.97 23.39
C SER A 22 -14.47 14.65 23.06
N SER A 23 -13.71 14.08 24.00
CA SER A 23 -12.32 13.69 23.73
C SER A 23 -12.20 12.76 22.51
N GLU A 24 -13.22 11.92 22.27
CA GLU A 24 -13.31 11.05 21.09
C GLU A 24 -13.56 11.84 19.80
N GLU A 25 -14.44 12.85 19.83
CA GLU A 25 -14.71 13.69 18.66
C GLU A 25 -13.52 14.61 18.31
N MET A 26 -12.78 15.09 19.31
CA MET A 26 -11.53 15.80 19.08
C MET A 26 -10.48 14.89 18.44
N GLN A 27 -10.36 13.64 18.91
CA GLN A 27 -9.41 12.70 18.33
C GLN A 27 -9.74 12.39 16.88
N ARG A 28 -11.01 12.11 16.60
CA ARG A 28 -11.47 11.79 15.24
C ARG A 28 -11.20 12.93 14.27
N LYS A 29 -11.36 14.19 14.70
CA LYS A 29 -11.01 15.36 13.89
C LYS A 29 -9.51 15.45 13.60
N LYS A 30 -8.67 15.19 14.60
CA LYS A 30 -7.20 15.16 14.38
C LYS A 30 -6.82 14.07 13.39
N GLU A 31 -7.41 12.88 13.51
CA GLU A 31 -7.21 11.80 12.56
C GLU A 31 -7.66 12.19 11.14
N GLU A 32 -8.85 12.75 10.99
CA GLU A 32 -9.38 13.25 9.70
C GLU A 32 -8.46 14.30 9.06
N GLU A 33 -7.78 15.13 9.86
CA GLU A 33 -6.86 16.16 9.40
C GLU A 33 -5.45 15.60 9.05
N TYR A 34 -4.90 14.74 9.89
CA TYR A 34 -3.49 14.33 9.80
C TYR A 34 -3.25 13.02 9.05
N ILE A 35 -4.24 12.12 8.94
CA ILE A 35 -4.10 10.89 8.14
C ILE A 35 -3.79 11.21 6.66
N PRO A 36 -4.56 12.08 5.97
CA PRO A 36 -4.29 12.40 4.57
C PRO A 36 -2.90 13.02 4.35
N VAL A 37 -2.38 13.74 5.34
CA VAL A 37 -1.02 14.29 5.32
C VAL A 37 0.01 13.16 5.30
N GLY A 38 -0.11 12.19 6.22
CA GLY A 38 0.79 11.04 6.28
C GLY A 38 0.74 10.20 5.00
N GLU A 39 -0.46 9.94 4.47
CA GLU A 39 -0.62 9.26 3.18
C GLU A 39 0.07 10.00 2.04
N GLY A 40 -0.08 11.33 1.99
CA GLY A 40 0.56 12.18 0.99
C GLY A 40 2.09 12.15 1.07
N LEU A 41 2.65 12.17 2.28
CA LEU A 41 4.10 12.05 2.49
C LEU A 41 4.62 10.69 2.04
N ALA A 42 3.92 9.60 2.38
CA ALA A 42 4.29 8.25 1.96
C ALA A 42 4.24 8.10 0.43
N LYS A 43 3.19 8.59 -0.24
CA LYS A 43 3.07 8.55 -1.71
C LYS A 43 4.21 9.29 -2.39
N ARG A 44 4.52 10.52 -1.97
CA ARG A 44 5.66 11.30 -2.52
C ARG A 44 6.99 10.59 -2.29
N TYR A 45 7.18 9.96 -1.13
CA TYR A 45 8.35 9.15 -0.87
C TYR A 45 8.42 7.93 -1.78
N LEU A 46 7.32 7.22 -2.00
CA LEU A 46 7.27 6.06 -2.90
C LEU A 46 7.54 6.42 -4.36
N GLU A 47 7.14 7.62 -4.80
CA GLU A 47 7.39 8.11 -6.15
C GLU A 47 8.85 8.51 -6.39
N HIS A 48 9.50 9.14 -5.41
CA HIS A 48 10.80 9.77 -5.62
C HIS A 48 11.97 9.19 -4.81
N GLY A 49 11.69 8.43 -3.76
CA GLY A 49 12.69 7.78 -2.89
C GLY A 49 13.43 8.72 -1.94
N TYR A 50 13.04 10.00 -1.83
CA TYR A 50 13.73 10.99 -1.01
C TYR A 50 13.45 10.78 0.49
N ARG A 51 14.36 10.09 1.18
CA ARG A 51 14.26 9.80 2.63
C ARG A 51 14.29 11.06 3.48
N ASP A 52 15.13 12.02 3.14
CA ASP A 52 15.26 13.27 3.90
C ASP A 52 13.95 14.05 3.90
N LEU A 53 13.26 14.12 2.77
CA LEU A 53 11.95 14.77 2.66
C LEU A 53 10.86 14.07 3.46
N LEU A 54 10.94 12.74 3.58
CA LEU A 54 10.00 11.97 4.41
C LEU A 54 10.21 12.32 5.90
N ALA A 55 11.46 12.30 6.36
CA ALA A 55 11.80 12.62 7.75
C ALA A 55 11.48 14.08 8.09
N GLU A 56 11.85 15.03 7.21
CA GLU A 56 11.51 16.45 7.35
C GLU A 56 9.99 16.67 7.37
N GLY A 57 9.24 15.96 6.52
CA GLY A 57 7.78 16.04 6.47
C GLY A 57 7.12 15.63 7.79
N ILE A 58 7.60 14.55 8.40
CA ILE A 58 7.11 14.06 9.70
C ILE A 58 7.54 14.98 10.84
N ASN A 59 8.77 15.51 10.80
CA ASN A 59 9.32 16.38 11.84
C ASN A 59 8.71 17.79 11.91
N LYS A 60 7.78 18.13 11.00
CA LYS A 60 6.97 19.36 11.09
C LYS A 60 5.88 19.28 12.15
N TYR A 61 5.56 18.08 12.61
CA TYR A 61 4.52 17.81 13.59
C TYR A 61 5.15 17.34 14.89
N ASP A 62 4.47 17.58 16.00
CA ASP A 62 4.91 17.17 17.34
C ASP A 62 3.81 16.45 18.11
N GLY A 63 4.22 15.71 19.15
CA GLY A 63 3.30 15.01 20.05
C GLY A 63 2.36 14.03 19.33
N GLU A 64 1.07 14.19 19.58
CA GLU A 64 0.01 13.31 19.07
C GLU A 64 -0.17 13.42 17.54
N GLU A 65 0.00 14.62 16.99
CA GLU A 65 -0.12 14.87 15.54
C GLU A 65 0.98 14.11 14.78
N LYS A 66 2.21 14.18 15.30
CA LYS A 66 3.34 13.42 14.78
C LYS A 66 3.08 11.93 14.80
N ALA A 67 2.47 11.41 15.87
CA ALA A 67 2.12 10.00 15.98
C ALA A 67 1.12 9.57 14.90
N ILE A 68 0.04 10.34 14.71
CA ILE A 68 -0.98 10.09 13.68
C ILE A 68 -0.35 10.13 12.28
N VAL A 69 0.44 11.16 11.96
CA VAL A 69 1.12 11.28 10.66
C VAL A 69 2.08 10.11 10.43
N THR A 70 2.89 9.76 11.43
CA THR A 70 3.84 8.65 11.33
C THR A 70 3.11 7.32 11.08
N GLN A 71 2.00 7.08 11.79
CA GLN A 71 1.20 5.87 11.63
C GLN A 71 0.56 5.78 10.24
N ALA A 72 0.02 6.90 9.74
CA ALA A 72 -0.53 6.97 8.38
C ALA A 72 0.55 6.72 7.30
N VAL A 73 1.77 7.25 7.50
CA VAL A 73 2.91 6.96 6.63
C VAL A 73 3.21 5.46 6.63
N LEU A 74 3.42 4.86 7.81
CA LEU A 74 3.75 3.45 7.96
C LEU A 74 2.69 2.54 7.33
N SER A 75 1.40 2.81 7.60
CA SER A 75 0.28 2.08 7.01
C SER A 75 0.30 2.14 5.48
N THR A 76 0.53 3.32 4.91
CA THR A 76 0.61 3.51 3.45
C THR A 76 1.81 2.75 2.84
N LEU A 77 2.96 2.76 3.51
CA LEU A 77 4.14 2.00 3.06
C LEU A 77 3.86 0.49 3.09
N VAL A 78 3.27 -0.03 4.17
CA VAL A 78 2.88 -1.45 4.25
C VAL A 78 1.90 -1.80 3.14
N GLN A 79 0.88 -0.97 2.89
CA GLN A 79 -0.08 -1.19 1.82
C GLN A 79 0.57 -1.28 0.44
N SER A 80 1.64 -0.51 0.21
CA SER A 80 2.36 -0.44 -1.07
C SER A 80 3.29 -1.64 -1.35
N ILE A 81 3.48 -2.53 -0.37
CA ILE A 81 4.22 -3.79 -0.56
C ILE A 81 3.38 -4.71 -1.47
N GLU A 82 3.92 -5.02 -2.65
CA GLU A 82 3.30 -5.86 -3.68
C GLU A 82 4.29 -6.81 -4.38
N LEU A 83 3.75 -7.86 -5.03
CA LEU A 83 4.54 -8.93 -5.64
C LEU A 83 5.19 -8.54 -6.98
N GLU A 84 4.52 -7.72 -7.79
CA GLU A 84 4.96 -7.45 -9.17
C GLU A 84 6.04 -6.37 -9.25
N ASN A 85 6.03 -5.41 -8.32
CA ASN A 85 6.91 -4.26 -8.35
C ASN A 85 7.94 -4.32 -7.23
N SER A 86 9.04 -5.03 -7.49
CA SER A 86 10.10 -5.22 -6.50
C SER A 86 10.73 -3.88 -6.07
N GLU A 87 10.82 -2.91 -6.98
CA GLU A 87 11.39 -1.58 -6.69
C GLU A 87 10.51 -0.79 -5.72
N LEU A 88 9.19 -0.76 -5.97
CA LEU A 88 8.23 -0.12 -5.07
C LEU A 88 8.24 -0.77 -3.69
N THR A 89 8.23 -2.11 -3.64
CA THR A 89 8.28 -2.86 -2.39
C THR A 89 9.57 -2.62 -1.62
N GLU A 90 10.73 -2.65 -2.29
CA GLU A 90 12.02 -2.35 -1.66
C GLU A 90 12.03 -0.93 -1.08
N ARG A 91 11.52 0.05 -1.85
CA ARG A 91 11.42 1.43 -1.38
C ARG A 91 10.50 1.54 -0.16
N ALA A 92 9.36 0.85 -0.17
CA ALA A 92 8.44 0.81 0.96
C ALA A 92 9.11 0.24 2.22
N LEU A 93 9.80 -0.90 2.11
CA LEU A 93 10.53 -1.54 3.21
C LEU A 93 11.64 -0.65 3.77
N GLN A 94 12.41 0.02 2.89
CA GLN A 94 13.41 1.00 3.31
C GLN A 94 12.78 2.18 4.07
N GLY A 95 11.61 2.64 3.63
CA GLY A 95 10.88 3.70 4.30
C GLY A 95 10.47 3.27 5.71
N ILE A 96 9.91 2.07 5.86
CA ILE A 96 9.51 1.51 7.15
C ILE A 96 10.71 1.43 8.10
N LEU A 97 11.83 0.85 7.66
CA LEU A 97 13.04 0.73 8.47
C LEU A 97 13.61 2.08 8.89
N SER A 98 13.52 3.10 8.03
CA SER A 98 13.99 4.45 8.37
C SER A 98 13.20 5.11 9.50
N LEU A 99 11.93 4.73 9.67
CA LEU A 99 11.02 5.29 10.68
C LEU A 99 10.93 4.44 11.95
N ARG A 100 11.10 3.12 11.80
CA ARG A 100 11.00 2.11 12.86
C ARG A 100 12.04 1.02 12.62
N MET A 101 13.23 1.22 13.18
CA MET A 101 14.29 0.22 13.12
C MET A 101 14.23 -0.68 14.37
N ASN A 102 13.90 -1.96 14.18
CA ASN A 102 14.04 -2.99 15.20
C ASN A 102 14.31 -4.36 14.55
N GLU A 103 14.86 -5.31 15.31
CA GLU A 103 15.23 -6.64 14.81
C GLU A 103 14.02 -7.42 14.26
N ARG A 104 12.82 -7.23 14.83
CA ARG A 104 11.59 -7.89 14.38
C ARG A 104 11.20 -7.44 12.97
N ILE A 105 11.24 -6.14 12.69
CA ILE A 105 10.93 -5.54 11.39
C ILE A 105 11.98 -5.96 10.36
N GLU A 106 13.27 -6.03 10.73
CA GLU A 106 14.33 -6.50 9.84
C GLU A 106 14.11 -7.97 9.43
N ASN A 107 13.75 -8.83 10.39
CA ASN A 107 13.40 -10.22 10.09
C ASN A 107 12.17 -10.33 9.17
N MET A 108 11.16 -9.47 9.37
CA MET A 108 9.99 -9.41 8.49
C MET A 108 10.35 -8.93 7.08
N ARG A 109 11.21 -7.91 6.95
CA ARG A 109 11.77 -7.47 5.67
C ARG A 109 12.40 -8.64 4.92
N GLN A 110 13.28 -9.41 5.57
CA GLN A 110 13.92 -10.56 4.94
C GLN A 110 12.87 -11.60 4.48
N GLY A 111 11.80 -11.77 5.26
CA GLY A 111 10.66 -12.60 4.88
C GLY A 111 9.94 -12.11 3.62
N VAL A 112 9.72 -10.80 3.47
CA VAL A 112 9.16 -10.21 2.23
C VAL A 112 10.08 -10.46 1.04
N GLU A 113 11.38 -10.19 1.19
CA GLU A 113 12.37 -10.40 0.12
C GLU A 113 12.40 -11.86 -0.33
N ASN A 114 12.32 -12.82 0.60
CA ASN A 114 12.26 -14.24 0.28
C ASN A 114 10.98 -14.62 -0.51
N ILE A 115 9.84 -14.02 -0.15
CA ILE A 115 8.57 -14.22 -0.87
C ILE A 115 8.67 -13.66 -2.28
N LEU A 116 9.21 -12.45 -2.45
CA LEU A 116 9.40 -11.81 -3.76
C LEU A 116 10.35 -12.61 -4.63
N SER A 117 11.51 -13.01 -4.09
CA SER A 117 12.48 -13.81 -4.82
C SER A 117 11.86 -15.13 -5.28
N GLY A 118 11.13 -15.81 -4.40
CA GLY A 118 10.42 -17.04 -4.74
C GLY A 118 9.35 -16.83 -5.80
N TYR A 119 8.60 -15.72 -5.74
CA TYR A 119 7.59 -15.35 -6.73
C TYR A 119 8.22 -15.16 -8.11
N HIS A 120 9.25 -14.31 -8.22
CA HIS A 120 9.91 -14.02 -9.49
C HIS A 120 10.61 -15.24 -10.07
N GLN A 121 11.29 -16.04 -9.24
CA GLN A 121 11.90 -17.29 -9.68
C GLN A 121 10.87 -18.27 -10.23
N THR A 122 9.79 -18.53 -9.47
CA THR A 122 8.76 -19.48 -9.90
C THR A 122 8.04 -18.98 -11.16
N LYS A 123 7.79 -17.67 -11.26
CA LYS A 123 7.23 -17.03 -12.45
C LYS A 123 8.15 -17.26 -13.66
N GLN A 124 9.45 -17.03 -13.52
CA GLN A 124 10.42 -17.26 -14.59
C GLN A 124 10.48 -18.73 -15.01
N GLU A 125 10.58 -19.66 -14.05
CA GLU A 125 10.63 -21.10 -14.33
C GLU A 125 9.37 -21.58 -15.09
N ARG A 126 8.17 -21.15 -14.64
CA ARG A 126 6.92 -21.49 -15.32
C ARG A 126 6.80 -20.83 -16.70
N HIS A 127 7.40 -19.65 -16.89
CA HIS A 127 7.48 -19.02 -18.20
C HIS A 127 8.33 -19.87 -19.15
N GLU A 128 9.53 -20.27 -18.72
CA GLU A 128 10.48 -21.04 -19.53
C GLU A 128 9.92 -22.42 -19.91
N VAL A 129 9.36 -23.15 -18.95
CA VAL A 129 8.76 -24.48 -19.18
C VAL A 129 7.45 -24.37 -19.98
N GLY A 130 6.64 -23.34 -19.70
CA GLY A 130 5.32 -23.16 -20.29
C GLY A 130 5.32 -22.50 -21.68
N ARG A 131 6.42 -21.84 -22.09
CA ARG A 131 6.48 -20.98 -23.28
C ARG A 131 5.93 -21.63 -24.54
N ALA A 132 6.40 -22.83 -24.88
CA ALA A 132 5.97 -23.53 -26.09
C ALA A 132 4.49 -23.98 -26.06
N ALA A 133 3.93 -24.21 -24.88
CA ALA A 133 2.51 -24.51 -24.72
C ALA A 133 1.65 -23.24 -24.82
N ILE A 134 2.14 -22.14 -24.25
CA ILE A 134 1.47 -20.84 -24.28
C ILE A 134 1.46 -20.28 -25.72
N GLU A 135 2.59 -20.32 -26.43
CA GLU A 135 2.67 -19.89 -27.83
C GLU A 135 1.72 -20.69 -28.74
N ARG A 136 1.57 -22.01 -28.51
CA ARG A 136 0.57 -22.84 -29.21
C ARG A 136 -0.84 -22.36 -28.92
N SER A 137 -1.19 -22.16 -27.65
CA SER A 137 -2.52 -21.69 -27.25
C SER A 137 -2.86 -20.33 -27.86
N VAL A 138 -1.90 -19.39 -27.93
CA VAL A 138 -2.13 -18.09 -28.58
C VAL A 138 -2.32 -18.23 -30.09
N ARG A 139 -1.51 -19.05 -30.77
CA ARG A 139 -1.71 -19.32 -32.21
C ARG A 139 -3.07 -19.96 -32.49
N GLU A 140 -3.51 -20.91 -31.67
CA GLU A 140 -4.85 -21.52 -31.79
C GLU A 140 -5.96 -20.48 -31.63
N SER A 141 -5.85 -19.58 -30.65
CA SER A 141 -6.80 -18.48 -30.47
C SER A 141 -6.83 -17.52 -31.67
N LEU A 142 -5.67 -17.13 -32.20
CA LEU A 142 -5.59 -16.30 -33.41
C LEU A 142 -6.21 -17.00 -34.63
N HIS A 143 -5.96 -18.30 -34.77
CA HIS A 143 -6.55 -19.09 -35.85
C HIS A 143 -8.07 -19.17 -35.74
N ARG A 144 -8.63 -19.33 -34.53
CA ARG A 144 -10.08 -19.22 -34.29
C ARG A 144 -10.65 -17.86 -34.69
N MET A 145 -9.86 -16.80 -34.52
CA MET A 145 -10.21 -15.45 -34.96
C MET A 145 -10.00 -15.21 -36.47
N ARG A 146 -9.63 -16.26 -37.23
CA ARG A 146 -9.28 -16.20 -38.66
C ARG A 146 -8.09 -15.28 -38.96
N ILE A 147 -7.26 -15.01 -37.96
CA ILE A 147 -6.00 -14.29 -38.11
C ILE A 147 -4.94 -15.35 -38.42
N SER A 148 -4.36 -15.30 -39.62
CA SER A 148 -3.43 -16.32 -40.12
C SER A 148 -2.45 -15.70 -41.13
N GLY A 149 -1.31 -16.36 -41.36
CA GLY A 149 -0.26 -15.88 -42.28
C GLY A 149 0.70 -14.88 -41.65
N SER A 150 1.41 -14.10 -42.48
CA SER A 150 2.45 -13.13 -42.08
C SER A 150 1.95 -11.97 -41.20
N ALA A 151 0.65 -11.87 -40.96
CA ALA A 151 0.03 -10.95 -39.99
C ALA A 151 0.22 -11.43 -38.53
N VAL A 152 0.56 -12.71 -38.32
CA VAL A 152 0.95 -13.24 -37.02
C VAL A 152 2.47 -13.06 -36.89
N GLY A 153 2.88 -11.94 -36.31
CA GLY A 153 4.28 -11.69 -35.94
C GLY A 153 4.77 -12.61 -34.81
N GLU A 154 5.84 -12.22 -34.12
CA GLU A 154 6.26 -12.92 -32.91
C GLU A 154 5.13 -12.95 -31.88
N VAL A 155 4.74 -14.15 -31.47
CA VAL A 155 3.64 -14.37 -30.54
C VAL A 155 4.12 -14.02 -29.13
N ASN A 156 3.58 -12.95 -28.55
CA ASN A 156 3.88 -12.61 -27.16
C ASN A 156 3.19 -13.62 -26.22
N ALA A 157 3.97 -14.59 -25.72
CA ALA A 157 3.52 -15.60 -24.79
C ALA A 157 2.88 -15.00 -23.52
N GLU A 158 3.34 -13.82 -23.08
CA GLU A 158 2.83 -13.18 -21.87
C GLU A 158 1.39 -12.64 -22.01
N THR A 159 0.86 -12.57 -23.23
CA THR A 159 -0.53 -12.12 -23.46
C THR A 159 -1.54 -13.27 -23.45
N GLY A 160 -1.06 -14.51 -23.44
CA GLY A 160 -1.90 -15.71 -23.51
C GLY A 160 -2.76 -15.93 -22.26
N GLU A 161 -3.96 -16.47 -22.45
CA GLU A 161 -4.84 -16.86 -21.32
C GLU A 161 -4.18 -17.90 -20.41
N ALA A 162 -3.42 -18.82 -20.98
CA ALA A 162 -2.66 -19.81 -20.22
C ALA A 162 -1.64 -19.14 -19.29
N TRP A 163 -0.95 -18.10 -19.77
CA TRP A 163 -0.03 -17.32 -18.94
C TRP A 163 -0.75 -16.55 -17.84
N ARG A 164 -1.88 -15.89 -18.17
CA ARG A 164 -2.71 -15.20 -17.17
C ARG A 164 -3.19 -16.11 -16.06
N ARG A 165 -3.55 -17.37 -16.37
CA ARG A 165 -3.92 -18.37 -15.35
C ARG A 165 -2.73 -18.73 -14.46
N ILE A 166 -1.57 -19.00 -15.04
CA ILE A 166 -0.34 -19.30 -14.29
C ILE A 166 0.02 -18.15 -13.35
N VAL A 167 0.03 -16.91 -13.84
CA VAL A 167 0.31 -15.72 -13.04
C VAL A 167 -0.75 -15.56 -11.95
N GLY A 168 -2.03 -15.76 -12.24
CA GLY A 168 -3.10 -15.70 -11.25
C GLY A 168 -2.96 -16.73 -10.12
N GLU A 169 -2.56 -17.96 -10.44
CA GLU A 169 -2.24 -18.99 -9.43
C GLU A 169 -1.08 -18.56 -8.53
N LEU A 170 0.01 -18.07 -9.13
CA LEU A 170 1.17 -17.59 -8.39
C LEU A 170 0.82 -16.38 -7.51
N GLN A 171 0.04 -15.43 -8.03
CA GLN A 171 -0.44 -14.28 -7.27
C GLN A 171 -1.32 -14.70 -6.09
N SER A 172 -2.15 -15.74 -6.25
CA SER A 172 -2.94 -16.27 -5.15
C SER A 172 -2.07 -16.92 -4.06
N GLU A 173 -1.11 -17.77 -4.46
CA GLU A 173 -0.25 -18.50 -3.53
C GLU A 173 0.68 -17.56 -2.77
N PHE A 174 1.46 -16.75 -3.48
CA PHE A 174 2.42 -15.82 -2.89
C PHE A 174 1.71 -14.63 -2.25
N GLY A 175 0.55 -14.22 -2.78
CA GLY A 175 -0.23 -13.10 -2.23
C GLY A 175 -0.82 -13.41 -0.87
N ALA A 176 -1.27 -14.64 -0.63
CA ALA A 176 -1.72 -15.08 0.69
C ALA A 176 -0.58 -15.01 1.73
N ARG A 177 0.61 -15.52 1.37
CA ARG A 177 1.80 -15.47 2.23
C ARG A 177 2.25 -14.04 2.50
N LEU A 178 2.26 -13.19 1.47
CA LEU A 178 2.60 -11.78 1.61
C LEU A 178 1.60 -11.04 2.50
N SER A 179 0.30 -11.33 2.37
CA SER A 179 -0.75 -10.70 3.16
C SER A 179 -0.62 -11.01 4.66
N GLU A 180 -0.30 -12.26 5.00
CA GLU A 180 -0.07 -12.65 6.40
C GLU A 180 1.15 -11.93 6.99
N LEU A 181 2.20 -11.77 6.19
CA LEU A 181 3.38 -11.03 6.61
C LEU A 181 3.11 -9.53 6.73
N LYS A 182 2.35 -8.93 5.80
CA LYS A 182 1.89 -7.53 5.88
C LYS A 182 1.08 -7.29 7.15
N LYS A 183 0.19 -8.23 7.52
CA LYS A 183 -0.57 -8.15 8.77
C LYS A 183 0.35 -8.19 10.00
N SER A 184 1.29 -9.13 10.02
CA SER A 184 2.30 -9.24 11.08
C SER A 184 3.17 -7.98 11.20
N LEU A 185 3.44 -7.33 10.07
CA LEU A 185 4.19 -6.08 9.98
C LEU A 185 3.38 -4.91 10.54
N THR A 186 2.10 -4.79 10.21
CA THR A 186 1.20 -3.79 10.82
C THR A 186 1.15 -3.95 12.34
N GLU A 187 0.95 -5.17 12.84
CA GLU A 187 0.92 -5.47 14.29
C GLU A 187 2.26 -5.21 15.00
N ALA A 188 3.37 -5.14 14.26
CA ALA A 188 4.69 -4.81 14.81
C ALA A 188 4.99 -3.30 14.78
N LEU A 189 4.19 -2.53 14.05
CA LEU A 189 4.31 -1.08 13.86
C LEU A 189 3.34 -0.28 14.72
N ASP A 190 2.24 -0.90 15.15
CA ASP A 190 1.34 -0.43 16.22
C ASP A 190 2.05 -0.38 17.59
#